data_AF-A0A8W8II27-F1
#
_entry.id   AF-A0A8W8II27-F1
#
_cell.length_a   1.000
_cell.length_b   1.000
_cell.length_c   1.000
_cell.angle_alpha   90.00
_cell.angle_beta   90.00
_cell.angle_gamma   90.00
#
_symmetry.space_group_name_H-M   'P 1'
#
loop_
_entity.id
_entity.type
_entity.pdbx_description
1 polymer ?
#
loop_
_entity_poly.entity_id
_entity_poly.type
_entity_poly.pdbx_seq_one_letter_code
_entity_poly.pdbx_strand_id
1 'polypeptide(L)'
;VWSNKEELPVEIDLGREYRYHSIFACPILRQQSTEVNPPMRLICGHVISRDALGKLSNNNKVKCPYCPVEQLPSDAKQVFF
;
A
#
# COMPACT_ATOMS: atom_id res chain seq x y z
N VAL A 1 25.70 2.89 26.14
CA VAL A 1 25.33 1.65 25.43
C VAL A 1 24.15 1.05 26.18
N TRP A 2 22.93 1.29 25.71
CA TRP A 2 21.73 0.69 26.32
C TRP A 2 21.75 -0.82 26.04
N SER A 3 21.73 -1.62 27.09
CA SER A 3 21.83 -3.09 27.03
C SER A 3 20.48 -3.71 26.68
N ASN A 4 20.24 -3.93 25.39
CA ASN A 4 19.06 -4.64 24.84
C ASN A 4 19.11 -6.17 25.05
N LYS A 5 19.52 -6.68 26.22
CA LYS A 5 19.84 -8.12 26.34
C LYS A 5 18.78 -9.02 26.99
N GLU A 6 17.72 -8.47 27.60
CA GLU A 6 16.78 -9.28 28.40
C GLU A 6 15.29 -8.94 28.24
N GLU A 7 14.92 -8.06 27.32
CA GLU A 7 13.49 -7.76 27.05
C GLU A 7 12.96 -8.66 25.94
N LEU A 8 12.15 -9.65 26.30
CA LEU A 8 11.34 -10.40 25.36
C LEU A 8 10.13 -9.54 24.98
N PRO A 9 9.89 -9.23 23.68
CA PRO A 9 8.68 -8.53 23.28
C PRO A 9 7.47 -9.37 23.64
N VAL A 10 6.70 -8.93 24.64
CA VAL A 10 5.41 -9.53 25.00
C VAL A 10 4.33 -8.82 24.20
N GLU A 11 3.55 -9.59 23.43
CA GLU A 11 2.38 -9.07 22.74
C GLU A 11 1.31 -8.71 23.78
N ILE A 12 1.11 -7.41 23.99
CA ILE A 12 0.03 -6.87 24.82
C ILE A 12 -1.20 -6.61 23.94
N ASP A 13 -2.32 -7.26 24.24
CA ASP A 13 -3.59 -6.97 23.57
C ASP A 13 -4.09 -5.60 24.01
N LEU A 14 -3.82 -4.59 23.17
CA LEU A 14 -4.24 -3.22 23.42
C LEU A 14 -5.77 -3.04 23.23
N GLY A 15 -6.48 -4.02 22.66
CA GLY A 15 -7.88 -3.88 22.29
C GLY A 15 -8.05 -3.28 20.88
N ARG A 16 -9.23 -3.47 20.27
CA ARG A 16 -9.49 -3.10 18.86
C ARG A 16 -9.34 -1.59 18.59
N GLU A 17 -9.57 -0.77 19.60
CA GLU A 17 -9.49 0.70 19.51
C GLU A 17 -8.06 1.23 19.28
N TYR A 18 -7.04 0.43 19.61
CA TYR A 18 -5.62 0.74 19.35
C TYR A 18 -5.04 -0.09 18.20
N ARG A 19 -5.87 -0.78 17.42
CA ARG A 19 -5.45 -1.43 16.19
C ARG A 19 -5.40 -0.40 15.08
N TYR A 20 -4.28 0.30 15.00
CA TYR A 20 -4.02 1.19 13.89
C TYR A 20 -3.70 0.37 12.65
N HIS A 21 -4.49 0.57 11.59
CA HIS A 21 -4.16 0.06 10.28
C HIS A 21 -2.92 0.78 9.73
N SER A 22 -2.10 0.06 8.98
CA SER A 22 -0.95 0.66 8.32
C SER A 22 -1.43 1.76 7.36
N ILE A 23 -0.95 2.99 7.57
CA ILE A 23 -1.25 4.11 6.69
C ILE A 23 -0.41 3.97 5.43
N PHE A 24 -1.07 3.87 4.27
CA PHE A 24 -0.37 3.89 2.98
C PHE A 24 -0.31 5.31 2.41
N ALA A 25 0.90 5.75 2.08
CA ALA A 25 1.14 6.93 1.28
C ALA A 25 1.54 6.51 -0.14
N CYS A 26 0.80 7.01 -1.13
CA CYS A 26 1.08 6.74 -2.53
C CYS A 26 2.45 7.31 -2.91
N PRO A 27 3.38 6.47 -3.36
CA PRO A 27 4.74 6.94 -3.66
C PRO A 27 4.81 7.75 -4.98
N ILE A 28 3.77 7.65 -5.83
CA ILE A 28 3.68 8.37 -7.10
C ILE A 28 3.10 9.77 -6.91
N LEU A 29 1.95 9.85 -6.23
CA LEU A 29 1.24 11.11 -5.99
C LEU A 29 1.65 11.80 -4.69
N ARG A 30 2.50 11.16 -3.87
CA ARG A 30 3.00 11.68 -2.59
C ARG A 30 1.87 12.13 -1.65
N GLN A 31 0.78 11.37 -1.66
CA GLN A 31 -0.42 11.64 -0.86
C GLN A 31 -0.83 10.40 -0.07
N GLN A 32 -1.38 10.61 1.12
CA GLN A 32 -1.98 9.54 1.92
C GLN A 32 -3.21 8.97 1.21
N SER A 33 -3.37 7.65 1.24
CA SER A 33 -4.59 7.01 0.74
C SER A 33 -5.79 7.26 1.65
N THR A 34 -6.96 7.30 1.03
CA THR A 34 -8.25 7.53 1.69
C THR A 34 -9.25 6.47 1.21
N GLU A 35 -10.46 6.45 1.79
CA GLU A 35 -11.53 5.56 1.31
C GLU A 35 -11.90 5.80 -0.16
N VAL A 36 -11.81 7.07 -0.60
CA VAL A 36 -12.02 7.49 -2.00
C VAL A 36 -10.76 7.44 -2.87
N ASN A 37 -9.59 7.14 -2.30
CA ASN A 37 -8.36 6.90 -3.07
C ASN A 37 -7.53 5.80 -2.39
N PRO A 38 -8.05 4.56 -2.37
CA PRO A 38 -7.46 3.49 -1.62
C PRO A 38 -6.15 3.02 -2.27
N PRO A 39 -5.33 2.29 -1.50
CA PRO A 39 -4.19 1.54 -2.03
C PRO A 39 -4.68 0.45 -3.00
N MET A 40 -4.06 0.37 -4.16
CA MET A 40 -4.32 -0.61 -5.22
C MET A 40 -3.04 -1.42 -5.47
N ARG A 41 -3.13 -2.74 -5.29
CA ARG A 41 -2.06 -3.69 -5.60
C ARG A 41 -2.12 -4.10 -7.06
N LEU A 42 -1.00 -3.93 -7.75
CA LEU A 42 -0.77 -4.40 -9.12
C LEU A 42 -0.50 -5.92 -9.12
N ILE A 43 -0.63 -6.60 -10.27
CA ILE A 43 -0.35 -8.05 -10.41
C ILE A 43 1.09 -8.41 -10.01
N CYS A 44 2.03 -7.47 -10.17
CA CYS A 44 3.43 -7.65 -9.75
C CYS A 44 3.65 -7.51 -8.23
N GLY A 45 2.62 -7.16 -7.46
CA GLY A 45 2.68 -7.00 -6.00
C GLY A 45 2.94 -5.57 -5.52
N HIS A 46 3.43 -4.67 -6.37
CA HIS A 46 3.60 -3.26 -5.99
C HIS A 46 2.25 -2.56 -5.75
N VAL A 47 2.24 -1.60 -4.83
CA VAL A 47 1.04 -0.87 -4.42
C VAL A 47 1.16 0.61 -4.82
N ILE A 48 0.12 1.15 -5.43
CA ILE A 48 -0.04 2.57 -5.78
C ILE A 48 -1.47 3.01 -5.43
N SER A 49 -1.80 4.30 -5.37
CA SER A 49 -3.19 4.69 -5.13
C SER A 49 -4.08 4.55 -6.37
N ARG A 50 -5.40 4.51 -6.18
CA ARG A 50 -6.40 4.46 -7.27
C ARG A 50 -6.24 5.60 -8.28
N ASP A 51 -6.01 6.83 -7.80
CA ASP A 51 -5.79 7.96 -8.69
C ASP A 51 -4.49 7.83 -9.49
N ALA A 52 -3.44 7.28 -8.88
CA ALA A 52 -2.17 7.04 -9.56
C ALA A 52 -2.34 5.97 -10.64
N LEU A 53 -3.10 4.91 -10.36
CA LEU A 53 -3.47 3.88 -11.32
C LEU A 53 -4.20 4.47 -12.53
N GLY A 54 -5.16 5.36 -12.29
CA GLY A 54 -5.87 6.06 -13.37
C GLY A 54 -4.96 6.97 -14.20
N LYS A 55 -4.09 7.76 -13.55
CA LYS A 55 -3.14 8.66 -14.24
C LYS A 55 -2.06 7.93 -15.03
N LEU A 56 -1.64 6.75 -14.59
CA LEU A 56 -0.64 5.91 -15.27
C LEU A 56 -1.26 5.01 -16.35
N SER A 57 -2.59 4.91 -16.42
CA SER A 57 -3.28 4.12 -17.43
C SER A 57 -3.22 4.83 -18.79
N ASN A 58 -2.62 4.18 -19.77
CA ASN A 58 -2.58 4.64 -21.16
C ASN A 58 -3.08 3.52 -22.08
N ASN A 59 -4.05 3.79 -22.95
CA ASN A 59 -4.69 2.80 -23.83
C ASN A 59 -5.13 1.52 -23.11
N ASN A 60 -5.82 1.66 -21.96
CA ASN A 60 -6.26 0.56 -21.10
C ASN A 60 -5.15 -0.33 -20.53
N LYS A 61 -3.91 0.16 -20.48
CA LYS A 61 -2.79 -0.56 -19.89
C LYS A 61 -2.05 0.29 -18.88
N VAL A 62 -1.55 -0.35 -17.83
CA VAL A 62 -0.77 0.29 -16.77
C VAL A 62 0.57 -0.39 -16.69
N LYS A 63 1.63 0.41 -16.75
CA LYS A 63 3.01 -0.02 -16.46
C LYS A 63 3.32 0.23 -15.01
N CYS A 64 3.89 -0.76 -14.33
CA CYS A 64 4.37 -0.56 -12.97
C CYS A 64 5.57 0.42 -12.98
N PRO A 65 5.59 1.43 -12.10
CA PRO A 65 6.72 2.36 -12.03
C PRO A 65 7.98 1.75 -11.39
N TYR A 66 7.86 0.57 -10.76
CA TYR A 66 8.95 -0.09 -10.04
C TYR A 66 9.52 -1.32 -10.76
N CYS A 67 8.82 -1.84 -11.76
CA CYS A 67 9.21 -3.07 -12.45
C CYS A 67 8.66 -3.10 -13.89
N PRO A 68 9.18 -3.95 -14.78
CA PRO A 68 8.79 -3.95 -16.19
C PRO A 68 7.41 -4.57 -16.47
N VAL A 69 6.64 -4.93 -15.44
CA VAL A 69 5.33 -5.59 -15.60
C VAL A 69 4.27 -4.59 -16.05
N GLU A 70 3.48 -5.02 -17.02
CA GLU A 70 2.31 -4.31 -17.56
C GLU A 70 1.05 -5.16 -17.33
N GLN A 71 -0.09 -4.51 -17.14
CA GLN A 71 -1.38 -5.15 -16.85
C GLN A 71 -2.54 -4.27 -17.30
N LEU A 72 -3.77 -4.79 -17.22
CA LEU A 72 -4.97 -3.96 -17.35
C LEU A 72 -5.26 -3.25 -16.00
N PRO A 73 -5.78 -2.01 -16.02
CA PRO A 73 -6.21 -1.32 -14.79
C PRO A 73 -7.20 -2.14 -13.95
N SER A 74 -8.05 -2.95 -14.60
CA SER A 74 -9.05 -3.82 -13.96
C SER A 74 -8.46 -4.97 -13.16
N ASP A 75 -7.20 -5.33 -13.42
CA ASP A 75 -6.51 -6.41 -12.70
C ASP A 75 -6.02 -5.96 -11.33
N ALA A 76 -5.87 -4.65 -11.13
CA ALA A 76 -5.46 -4.09 -9.85
C ALA A 76 -6.53 -4.35 -8.77
N LYS A 77 -6.10 -4.77 -7.59
CA LYS A 77 -6.99 -5.09 -6.47
C LYS A 77 -6.77 -4.12 -5.32
N GLN A 78 -7.85 -3.65 -4.73
CA GLN A 78 -7.78 -2.84 -3.52
C GLN A 78 -7.15 -3.64 -2.37
N VAL A 79 -6.27 -2.99 -1.61
CA VAL A 79 -5.71 -3.53 -0.37
C VAL A 79 -6.50 -2.97 0.80
N PHE A 80 -6.81 -3.84 1.76
CA PHE A 80 -7.34 -3.45 3.06
C PHE A 80 -6.23 -3.76 4.06
N PHE A 81 -5.85 -2.76 4.83
CA PHE A 81 -4.94 -2.94 5.96
C PHE A 81 -5.72 -3.36 7.19
#